data_AF-A0A835ZDV1-F1
#
_entry.id   AF-A0A835ZDV1-F1
#
_cell.length_a   1.000
_cell.length_b   1.000
_cell.length_c   1.000
_cell.angle_alpha   90.00
_cell.angle_beta   90.00
_cell.angle_gamma   90.00
#
_symmetry.space_group_name_H-M   'P 1'
#
loop_
_entity.id
_entity.type
_entity.pdbx_description
1 polymer ?
#
loop_
_entity_poly.entity_id
_entity_poly.type
_entity_poly.pdbx_seq_one_letter_code
_entity_poly.pdbx_strand_id
1 'polypeptide(L)'
;MPTASAAGRRLADRLINGALPQANLKASFDPVPSVYFTHPPVGASGLMEPHAVNRYGQDNVKVYTSRFVNLFFGPVDTAPADKPKTAVKIVCQGPDEKVVGLHVVGMGADEMLQGFAVAIKLSTAAMGATKADFDACVAIHPTAAEEVVILPPWGLSGRLGVSRPPHPRSSL
;
A
#
# COMPACT_ATOMS: atom_id res chain seq x y z
N MET A 1 5.86 -13.62 16.50
CA MET A 1 5.77 -12.17 16.19
C MET A 1 6.74 -11.82 15.06
N PRO A 2 6.26 -11.38 13.87
CA PRO A 2 7.09 -11.15 12.68
C PRO A 2 8.26 -10.17 12.88
N THR A 3 8.04 -9.07 13.60
CA THR A 3 9.07 -8.06 13.90
C THR A 3 10.22 -8.62 14.74
N ALA A 4 9.92 -9.42 15.77
CA ALA A 4 10.92 -10.09 16.61
C ALA A 4 11.73 -11.11 15.79
N SER A 5 11.08 -11.88 14.91
CA SER A 5 11.78 -12.82 14.02
C SER A 5 12.73 -12.10 13.05
N ALA A 6 12.28 -11.00 12.44
CA ALA A 6 13.10 -10.20 11.55
C ALA A 6 14.31 -9.59 12.29
N ALA A 7 14.09 -9.04 13.49
CA ALA A 7 15.17 -8.52 14.33
C ALA A 7 16.19 -9.60 14.72
N GLY A 8 15.70 -10.76 15.16
CA GLY A 8 16.52 -11.90 15.56
C GLY A 8 17.39 -12.42 14.41
N ARG A 9 16.80 -12.63 13.23
CA ARG A 9 17.54 -13.05 12.03
C ARG A 9 18.65 -12.06 11.66
N ARG A 10 18.32 -10.77 11.58
CA ARG A 10 19.30 -9.71 11.26
C ARG A 10 20.35 -9.50 12.34
N LEU A 11 20.09 -9.87 13.58
CA LEU A 11 21.10 -9.89 14.64
C LEU A 11 22.04 -11.10 14.48
N ALA A 12 21.49 -12.29 14.26
CA ALA A 12 22.27 -13.50 14.03
C ALA A 12 23.20 -13.36 12.81
N ASP A 13 22.71 -12.79 11.72
CA ASP A 13 23.51 -12.53 10.51
C ASP A 13 24.74 -11.66 10.81
N ARG A 14 24.57 -10.61 11.63
CA ARG A 14 25.66 -9.69 12.00
C ARG A 14 26.69 -10.32 12.93
N LEU A 15 26.24 -11.12 13.89
CA LEU A 15 27.12 -11.68 14.93
C LEU A 15 27.86 -12.93 14.45
N ILE A 16 27.20 -13.76 13.64
CA ILE A 16 27.68 -15.10 13.31
C ILE A 16 28.09 -15.20 11.84
N ASN A 17 27.37 -14.53 10.94
CA ASN A 17 27.54 -14.69 9.49
C ASN A 17 28.15 -13.47 8.81
N GLY A 18 29.08 -12.75 9.46
CA GLY A 18 29.63 -11.47 9.00
C GLY A 18 30.25 -11.44 7.59
N ALA A 19 30.57 -12.60 7.02
CA ALA A 19 31.08 -12.76 5.65
C ALA A 19 29.97 -12.89 4.58
N LEU A 20 28.70 -13.08 4.96
CA LEU A 20 27.60 -13.16 4.01
C LEU A 20 27.35 -11.78 3.37
N PRO A 21 26.98 -11.75 2.08
CA PRO A 21 26.42 -10.55 1.48
C PRO A 21 25.28 -10.02 2.35
N GLN A 22 25.28 -8.72 2.62
CA GLN A 22 24.25 -8.07 3.44
C GLN A 22 24.22 -8.45 4.93
N ALA A 23 25.25 -9.11 5.47
CA ALA A 23 25.31 -9.47 6.90
C ALA A 23 25.12 -8.27 7.83
N ASN A 24 25.54 -7.07 7.41
CA ASN A 24 25.41 -5.83 8.18
C ASN A 24 24.02 -5.17 8.14
N LEU A 25 23.05 -5.71 7.40
CA LEU A 25 21.71 -5.13 7.32
C LEU A 25 20.97 -5.21 8.66
N LYS A 26 20.26 -4.14 8.99
CA LYS A 26 19.32 -4.08 10.12
C LYS A 26 17.90 -4.37 9.62
N ALA A 27 17.06 -4.92 10.50
CA ALA A 27 15.63 -4.98 10.22
C ALA A 27 15.10 -3.54 10.11
N SER A 28 14.33 -3.26 9.05
CA SER A 28 13.70 -1.96 8.86
C SER A 28 12.25 -2.01 9.34
N PHE A 29 11.89 -1.09 10.24
CA PHE A 29 10.56 -1.00 10.85
C PHE A 29 9.73 0.18 10.33
N ASP A 30 10.14 0.81 9.24
CA ASP A 30 9.39 1.91 8.62
C ASP A 30 8.96 1.55 7.19
N PRO A 31 7.66 1.33 6.90
CA PRO A 31 6.62 0.97 7.87
C PRO A 31 6.68 -0.50 8.28
N VAL A 32 5.90 -0.86 9.32
CA VAL A 32 5.51 -2.24 9.65
C VAL A 32 4.04 -2.41 9.30
N PRO A 33 3.66 -3.31 8.37
CA PRO A 33 2.25 -3.61 8.09
C PRO A 33 1.61 -4.31 9.28
N SER A 34 0.37 -3.96 9.58
CA SER A 34 -0.39 -4.52 10.71
C SER A 34 -1.83 -4.79 10.33
N VAL A 35 -2.41 -5.80 10.99
CA VAL A 35 -3.78 -6.23 10.79
C VAL A 35 -4.47 -6.41 12.14
N TYR A 36 -5.68 -5.91 12.24
CA TYR A 36 -6.62 -6.20 13.33
C TYR A 36 -7.66 -7.21 12.81
N PHE A 37 -7.71 -8.38 13.44
CA PHE A 37 -8.61 -9.47 13.05
C PHE A 37 -10.01 -9.28 13.65
N THR A 38 -10.63 -8.15 13.32
CA THR A 38 -12.05 -7.88 13.58
C THR A 38 -12.93 -8.54 12.51
N HIS A 39 -14.25 -8.40 12.64
CA HIS A 39 -15.20 -8.83 11.62
C HIS A 39 -15.91 -7.61 11.02
N PRO A 40 -15.49 -7.11 9.84
CA PRO A 40 -14.43 -7.61 8.97
C PRO A 40 -13.00 -7.20 9.41
N PRO A 41 -11.93 -7.85 8.89
CA PRO A 41 -10.54 -7.48 9.19
C PRO A 41 -10.19 -6.05 8.74
N VAL A 42 -9.25 -5.44 9.47
CA VAL A 42 -8.72 -4.10 9.18
C VAL A 42 -7.21 -4.19 9.01
N GLY A 43 -6.72 -3.87 7.83
CA GLY A 43 -5.30 -3.82 7.50
C GLY A 43 -4.81 -2.39 7.30
N ALA A 44 -3.60 -2.09 7.78
CA ALA A 44 -2.94 -0.81 7.55
C ALA A 44 -1.42 -0.95 7.40
N SER A 45 -0.86 -0.20 6.45
CA SER A 45 0.59 -0.06 6.26
C SER A 45 0.92 1.39 5.93
N GLY A 46 1.92 1.96 6.62
CA GLY A 46 2.30 3.36 6.43
C GLY A 46 1.51 4.35 7.28
N LEU A 47 1.48 5.61 6.84
CA LEU A 47 0.88 6.72 7.59
C LEU A 47 -0.64 6.72 7.48
N MET A 48 -1.29 7.04 8.60
CA MET A 48 -2.68 7.49 8.60
C MET A 48 -2.75 8.91 8.04
N GLU A 49 -3.89 9.27 7.46
CA GLU A 49 -4.13 10.59 6.88
C GLU A 49 -3.85 11.74 7.86
N PRO A 50 -4.37 11.77 9.11
CA PRO A 50 -4.03 12.84 10.05
C PRO A 50 -2.52 12.94 10.36
N HIS A 51 -1.82 11.80 10.37
CA HIS A 51 -0.37 11.78 10.58
C HIS A 51 0.39 12.29 9.35
N ALA A 52 -0.08 11.97 8.14
CA ALA A 52 0.47 12.51 6.91
C ALA A 52 0.25 14.03 6.83
N VAL A 53 -0.95 14.51 7.18
CA VAL A 53 -1.27 15.94 7.21
C VAL A 53 -0.39 16.67 8.23
N ASN A 54 -0.24 16.13 9.44
CA ASN A 54 0.64 16.71 10.45
C ASN A 54 2.12 16.75 10.01
N ARG A 55 2.56 15.76 9.22
CA ARG A 55 3.96 15.64 8.78
C ARG A 55 4.30 16.46 7.54
N TYR A 56 3.37 16.54 6.58
CA TYR A 56 3.63 17.11 5.25
C TYR A 56 2.82 18.39 4.97
N GLY A 57 1.81 18.70 5.78
CA GLY A 57 0.85 19.78 5.54
C GLY A 57 -0.32 19.32 4.68
N GLN A 58 -1.50 19.92 4.90
CA GLN A 58 -2.75 19.56 4.21
C GLN A 58 -2.61 19.65 2.68
N ASP A 59 -1.96 20.69 2.17
CA ASP A 59 -1.82 20.94 0.73
C ASP A 59 -0.92 19.92 0.03
N ASN A 60 -0.11 19.18 0.80
CA ASN A 60 0.79 18.14 0.28
C ASN A 60 0.24 16.73 0.47
N VAL A 61 -1.00 16.56 0.96
CA VAL A 61 -1.60 15.24 1.18
C VAL A 61 -2.79 15.08 0.27
N LYS A 62 -2.81 13.96 -0.46
CA LYS A 62 -3.95 13.56 -1.28
C LYS A 62 -4.42 12.18 -0.88
N VAL A 63 -5.73 12.01 -0.78
CA VAL A 63 -6.34 10.78 -0.32
C VAL A 63 -7.29 10.25 -1.39
N TYR A 64 -7.18 8.96 -1.67
CA TYR A 64 -8.06 8.23 -2.57
C TYR A 64 -8.83 7.19 -1.78
N THR A 65 -10.15 7.12 -1.95
CA THR A 65 -11.00 6.17 -1.21
C THR A 65 -12.02 5.50 -2.11
N SER A 66 -12.31 4.22 -1.85
CA SER A 66 -13.40 3.46 -2.48
C SER A 66 -14.13 2.66 -1.41
N ARG A 67 -15.44 2.46 -1.61
CA ARG A 67 -16.27 1.60 -0.78
C ARG A 67 -17.23 0.83 -1.67
N PHE A 68 -17.19 -0.49 -1.61
CA PHE A 68 -17.90 -1.37 -2.52
C PHE A 68 -18.35 -2.65 -1.81
N VAL A 69 -19.30 -3.36 -2.40
CA VAL A 69 -19.70 -4.70 -1.95
C VAL A 69 -18.73 -5.69 -2.56
N ASN A 70 -18.07 -6.51 -1.73
CA ASN A 70 -17.20 -7.56 -2.23
C ASN A 70 -18.03 -8.57 -3.05
N LEU A 71 -17.54 -8.96 -4.25
CA LEU A 71 -18.25 -9.87 -5.16
C LEU A 71 -18.66 -11.18 -4.48
N PHE A 72 -17.91 -11.64 -3.48
CA PHE A 72 -18.28 -12.81 -2.68
C PHE A 72 -19.71 -12.71 -2.08
N PHE A 73 -20.13 -11.51 -1.68
CA PHE A 73 -21.48 -11.25 -1.16
C PHE A 73 -22.50 -10.88 -2.25
N GLY A 74 -22.07 -10.80 -3.51
CA GLY A 74 -22.91 -10.47 -4.65
C GLY A 74 -24.15 -11.37 -4.77
N PRO A 75 -24.00 -12.71 -4.74
CA PRO A 75 -25.11 -13.66 -4.84
C PRO A 75 -26.01 -13.74 -3.60
N VAL A 76 -25.63 -13.14 -2.48
CA VAL A 76 -26.41 -13.23 -1.23
C VAL A 76 -27.72 -12.45 -1.39
N ASP A 77 -28.84 -13.10 -1.10
CA ASP A 77 -30.19 -12.54 -1.17
C ASP A 77 -30.47 -11.65 0.06
N THR A 78 -29.90 -10.44 0.02
CA THR A 78 -30.07 -9.39 1.02
C THR A 78 -29.96 -8.05 0.30
N ALA A 79 -30.61 -7.01 0.83
CA ALA A 79 -30.54 -5.69 0.23
C ALA A 79 -29.08 -5.20 0.10
N PRO A 80 -28.70 -4.53 -1.00
CA PRO A 80 -27.32 -4.06 -1.21
C PRO A 80 -26.77 -3.18 -0.09
N ALA A 81 -27.64 -2.48 0.64
CA ALA A 81 -27.25 -1.62 1.76
C ALA A 81 -26.67 -2.41 2.94
N ASP A 82 -27.17 -3.64 3.16
CA ASP A 82 -26.86 -4.50 4.30
C ASP A 82 -25.75 -5.51 4.00
N LYS A 83 -25.34 -5.63 2.73
CA LYS A 83 -24.21 -6.47 2.33
C LYS A 83 -22.92 -5.94 2.95
N PRO A 84 -22.04 -6.82 3.47
CA PRO A 84 -20.73 -6.39 3.97
C PRO A 84 -19.93 -5.65 2.89
N LYS A 85 -19.38 -4.50 3.27
CA LYS A 85 -18.64 -3.62 2.37
C LYS A 85 -17.14 -3.74 2.63
N THR A 86 -16.37 -3.69 1.56
CA THR A 86 -14.95 -3.41 1.63
C THR A 86 -14.74 -1.92 1.44
N ALA A 87 -13.81 -1.34 2.20
CA ALA A 87 -13.36 0.03 2.05
C ALA A 87 -11.84 0.06 1.89
N VAL A 88 -11.35 0.85 0.95
CA VAL A 88 -9.92 1.03 0.66
C VAL A 88 -9.60 2.51 0.74
N LYS A 89 -8.46 2.85 1.33
CA LYS A 89 -7.91 4.21 1.37
C LYS A 89 -6.42 4.21 1.07
N ILE A 90 -6.01 5.01 0.08
CA ILE A 90 -4.61 5.31 -0.23
C ILE A 90 -4.31 6.75 0.21
N VAL A 91 -3.21 6.94 0.93
CA VAL A 91 -2.69 8.24 1.35
C VAL A 91 -1.42 8.52 0.56
N CYS A 92 -1.43 9.59 -0.21
CA CYS A 92 -0.32 10.05 -1.03
C CYS A 92 0.25 11.36 -0.50
N GLN A 93 1.56 11.58 -0.69
CA GLN A 93 2.23 12.84 -0.37
C GLN A 93 2.89 13.49 -1.59
N GLY A 94 2.89 14.81 -1.60
CA GLY A 94 3.58 15.67 -2.53
C GLY A 94 3.02 15.64 -3.97
N PRO A 95 3.64 16.40 -4.88
CA PRO A 95 3.19 16.53 -6.27
C PRO A 95 3.32 15.22 -7.07
N ASP A 96 4.27 14.37 -6.71
CA ASP A 96 4.47 13.06 -7.35
C ASP A 96 3.53 11.97 -6.81
N GLU A 97 2.65 12.32 -5.85
CA GLU A 97 1.69 11.42 -5.23
C GLU A 97 2.33 10.11 -4.72
N LYS A 98 3.47 10.22 -4.04
CA LYS A 98 4.13 9.07 -3.40
C LYS A 98 3.19 8.44 -2.39
N VAL A 99 2.93 7.14 -2.51
CA VAL A 99 2.01 6.43 -1.63
C VAL A 99 2.68 6.19 -0.28
N VAL A 100 2.24 6.90 0.74
CA VAL A 100 2.78 6.82 2.11
C VAL A 100 1.90 6.04 3.06
N GLY A 101 0.68 5.66 2.65
CA GLY A 101 -0.22 4.85 3.46
C GLY A 101 -1.23 4.09 2.61
N LEU A 102 -1.53 2.87 3.03
CA LEU A 102 -2.62 2.05 2.51
C LEU A 102 -3.41 1.47 3.70
N HIS A 103 -4.72 1.63 3.66
CA HIS A 103 -5.65 1.19 4.70
C HIS A 103 -6.81 0.45 4.04
N VAL A 104 -7.11 -0.75 4.52
CA VAL A 104 -8.19 -1.58 3.97
C VAL A 104 -9.03 -2.13 5.11
N VAL A 105 -10.35 -2.10 4.95
CA VAL A 105 -11.31 -2.76 5.82
C VAL A 105 -12.17 -3.68 4.97
N GLY A 106 -12.19 -4.97 5.25
CA GLY A 106 -12.98 -5.91 4.46
C GLY A 106 -12.44 -7.33 4.46
N MET A 107 -13.20 -8.23 3.84
CA MET A 107 -12.78 -9.62 3.65
C MET A 107 -11.47 -9.67 2.83
N GLY A 108 -10.47 -10.39 3.35
CA GLY A 108 -9.16 -10.55 2.72
C GLY A 108 -8.22 -9.35 2.89
N ALA A 109 -8.57 -8.35 3.70
CA ALA A 109 -7.70 -7.20 4.00
C ALA A 109 -6.36 -7.63 4.62
N ASP A 110 -6.39 -8.70 5.40
CA ASP A 110 -5.27 -9.35 6.07
C ASP A 110 -4.24 -9.93 5.08
N GLU A 111 -4.71 -10.60 4.03
CA GLU A 111 -3.85 -11.20 3.01
C GLU A 111 -3.40 -10.17 1.96
N MET A 112 -4.32 -9.34 1.45
CA MET A 112 -3.99 -8.37 0.39
C MET A 112 -2.97 -7.33 0.85
N LEU A 113 -3.05 -6.90 2.11
CA LEU A 113 -2.16 -5.87 2.64
C LEU A 113 -0.70 -6.31 2.58
N GLN A 114 -0.40 -7.59 2.82
CA GLN A 114 0.97 -8.10 2.82
C GLN A 114 1.64 -7.92 1.45
N GLY A 115 0.90 -8.11 0.36
CA GLY A 115 1.41 -7.87 -1.00
C GLY A 115 1.74 -6.40 -1.23
N PHE A 116 0.81 -5.50 -0.93
CA PHE A 116 1.03 -4.06 -1.11
C PHE A 116 2.01 -3.45 -0.11
N ALA A 117 2.20 -4.06 1.06
CA ALA A 117 3.16 -3.59 2.06
C ALA A 117 4.59 -3.52 1.52
N VAL A 118 4.94 -4.37 0.55
CA VAL A 118 6.23 -4.29 -0.16
C VAL A 118 6.31 -3.00 -0.98
N ALA A 119 5.27 -2.63 -1.71
CA ALA A 119 5.22 -1.38 -2.46
C ALA A 119 5.31 -0.16 -1.53
N ILE A 120 4.57 -0.14 -0.42
CA ILE A 120 4.65 0.93 0.58
C ILE A 120 6.05 1.00 1.22
N LYS A 121 6.69 -0.14 1.45
CA LYS A 121 8.07 -0.18 1.94
C LYS A 121 9.02 0.50 0.97
N LEU A 122 8.90 0.20 -0.32
CA LEU A 122 9.68 0.85 -1.36
C LEU A 122 9.38 2.36 -1.45
N SER A 123 8.16 2.80 -1.13
CA SER A 123 7.80 4.23 -1.05
C SER A 123 8.66 5.07 -0.10
N THR A 124 9.29 4.44 0.90
CA THR A 124 10.19 5.13 1.84
C THR A 124 11.60 5.35 1.27
N ALA A 125 11.92 4.77 0.11
CA ALA A 125 13.18 4.97 -0.59
C ALA A 125 13.15 6.23 -1.50
N ALA A 126 14.32 6.65 -2.00
CA ALA A 126 14.44 7.82 -2.88
C ALA A 126 13.51 7.74 -4.11
N MET A 127 13.40 6.55 -4.72
CA MET A 127 12.39 6.20 -5.72
C MET A 127 11.29 5.39 -5.04
N GLY A 128 10.20 6.06 -4.66
CA GLY A 128 9.10 5.45 -3.94
C GLY A 128 7.90 5.13 -4.85
N ALA A 129 7.09 4.14 -4.49
CA ALA A 129 5.88 3.82 -5.26
C ALA A 129 4.90 5.00 -5.22
N THR A 130 4.42 5.39 -6.39
CA THR A 130 3.49 6.51 -6.62
C THR A 130 2.10 6.00 -6.95
N LYS A 131 1.08 6.85 -6.83
CA LYS A 131 -0.28 6.50 -7.31
C LYS A 131 -0.28 6.09 -8.79
N ALA A 132 0.59 6.68 -9.61
CA ALA A 132 0.74 6.31 -11.01
C ALA A 132 1.25 4.87 -11.20
N ASP A 133 2.13 4.37 -10.32
CA ASP A 133 2.60 2.97 -10.37
C ASP A 133 1.47 1.99 -10.05
N PHE A 134 0.59 2.36 -9.11
CA PHE A 134 -0.62 1.59 -8.81
C PHE A 134 -1.58 1.59 -10.00
N ASP A 135 -1.82 2.76 -10.61
CA ASP A 135 -2.73 2.90 -11.76
C ASP A 135 -2.23 2.18 -13.03
N ALA A 136 -0.92 2.03 -13.18
CA ALA A 136 -0.30 1.30 -14.27
C ALA A 136 -0.37 -0.23 -14.09
N CYS A 137 -0.71 -0.72 -12.89
CA CYS A 137 -0.80 -2.14 -12.61
C CYS A 137 -2.09 -2.72 -13.20
N VAL A 138 -1.97 -3.83 -13.94
CA VAL A 138 -3.13 -4.56 -14.47
C VAL A 138 -3.82 -5.29 -13.31
N ALA A 139 -5.10 -4.97 -13.11
CA ALA A 139 -5.95 -5.59 -12.11
C ALA A 139 -6.15 -7.10 -12.35
N ILE A 140 -6.19 -7.87 -11.27
CA ILE A 140 -6.68 -9.26 -11.27
C ILE A 140 -8.18 -9.22 -10.96
N HIS A 141 -8.99 -9.76 -11.88
CA HIS A 141 -10.44 -9.76 -11.75
C HIS A 141 -11.01 -11.19 -11.63
N PRO A 142 -11.99 -11.44 -10.74
CA PRO A 142 -12.53 -10.53 -9.73
C PRO A 142 -11.77 -10.62 -8.40
N THR A 143 -11.28 -9.50 -7.86
CA THR A 143 -10.66 -9.48 -6.53
C THR A 143 -10.93 -8.16 -5.81
N ALA A 144 -11.19 -8.18 -4.50
CA ALA A 144 -11.30 -6.93 -3.72
C ALA A 144 -10.00 -6.11 -3.73
N ALA A 145 -8.86 -6.76 -3.97
CA ALA A 145 -7.55 -6.10 -4.10
C ALA A 145 -7.42 -5.28 -5.40
N GLU A 146 -8.22 -5.57 -6.43
CA GLU A 146 -8.19 -4.84 -7.70
C GLU A 146 -8.50 -3.36 -7.51
N GLU A 147 -9.36 -3.03 -6.55
CA GLU A 147 -9.73 -1.65 -6.19
C GLU A 147 -8.52 -0.81 -5.76
N VAL A 148 -7.48 -1.42 -5.18
CA VAL A 148 -6.24 -0.71 -4.80
C VAL A 148 -5.51 -0.15 -6.03
N VAL A 149 -5.66 -0.77 -7.21
CA VAL A 149 -5.00 -0.39 -8.46
C VAL A 149 -5.93 0.29 -9.48
N ILE A 150 -7.23 0.39 -9.20
CA ILE A 150 -8.22 1.08 -10.06
C ILE A 150 -8.95 2.24 -9.36
N LEU A 151 -8.45 2.69 -8.21
CA LEU A 151 -9.06 3.75 -7.39
C LEU A 151 -9.31 5.05 -8.18
N PRO A 152 -10.56 5.55 -8.24
CA PRO A 152 -10.90 6.77 -8.95
C PRO A 152 -10.21 8.03 -8.37
N PRO A 153 -9.85 9.02 -9.20
CA PRO A 153 -9.80 8.94 -10.66
C PRO A 153 -8.63 8.06 -11.16
N TRP A 154 -8.94 6.98 -11.87
CA TRP A 154 -7.96 6.05 -12.43
C TRP A 154 -7.34 6.63 -13.71
N GLY A 155 -6.02 6.52 -13.86
CA GLY A 155 -5.30 6.96 -15.07
C GLY A 155 -5.23 8.48 -15.28
N LEU A 156 -5.68 9.27 -14.30
CA LEU A 156 -5.57 10.74 -14.30
C LEU A 156 -4.52 11.26 -13.32
N SER A 157 -3.98 10.40 -12.45
CA SER A 157 -2.81 10.68 -11.62
C SER A 157 -1.63 11.10 -12.52
N GLY A 158 -1.28 12.39 -12.52
CA GLY A 158 -0.19 12.97 -13.31
C GLY A 158 -0.58 13.80 -14.55
N ARG A 159 -1.86 13.82 -14.97
CA ARG A 159 -2.31 14.64 -16.12
C ARG A 159 -2.72 16.09 -15.79
N LEU A 160 -2.63 16.49 -14.51
CA LEU A 160 -2.93 17.86 -14.07
C LEU A 160 -1.71 18.80 -13.99
N GLY A 161 -0.56 18.46 -14.60
CA GLY A 161 0.47 19.47 -14.90
C GLY A 161 1.94 19.13 -14.62
N VAL A 162 2.42 17.90 -14.83
CA VAL A 162 3.87 17.59 -14.74
C VAL A 162 4.32 16.78 -15.96
N SER A 163 5.20 17.37 -16.77
CA SER A 163 5.88 16.67 -17.87
C SER A 163 6.88 15.67 -17.33
N ARG A 164 6.69 14.38 -17.63
CA ARG A 164 7.63 13.30 -17.24
C ARG A 164 8.98 13.49 -17.96
N PRO A 165 10.14 13.44 -17.28
CA PRO A 165 11.42 13.32 -17.98
C PRO A 165 11.52 11.95 -18.67
N PRO A 166 12.21 11.85 -19.82
CA PRO A 166 12.27 10.62 -20.60
C PRO A 166 13.00 9.51 -19.82
N HIS A 167 12.40 8.32 -19.78
CA HIS A 167 13.08 7.10 -19.35
C HIS A 167 14.32 6.88 -20.25
N PRO A 168 15.49 6.46 -19.72
CA PRO A 168 16.58 6.03 -20.58
C PRO A 168 16.07 4.87 -21.44
N ARG A 169 16.08 5.04 -22.76
CA ARG A 169 15.77 3.95 -23.67
C ARG A 169 16.78 2.84 -23.39
N SER A 170 16.31 1.65 -23.02
CA SER A 170 17.15 0.46 -23.03
C SER A 170 17.55 0.23 -24.48
N SER A 171 18.83 0.39 -24.78
CA SER A 171 19.44 -0.13 -26.00
C SER A 171 19.50 -1.65 -25.88
N LEU A 172 18.50 -2.32 -26.44
CA LEU A 172 18.61 -3.66 -26.99
C LEU A 172 18.36 -3.54 -28.50
#